data_AF-A0A0A2UZ34-F1
#
_entry.id   AF-A0A0A2UZ34-F1
#
_cell.length_a   1.000
_cell.length_b   1.000
_cell.length_c   1.000
_cell.angle_alpha   90.00
_cell.angle_beta   90.00
_cell.angle_gamma   90.00
#
_symmetry.space_group_name_H-M   'P 1'
#
loop_
_entity.id
_entity.type
_entity.pdbx_description
1 polymer ?
#
loop_
_entity_poly.entity_id
_entity_poly.type
_entity_poly.pdbx_seq_one_letter_code
_entity_poly.pdbx_strand_id
1 'polypeptide(L)'
;MRIEGKGIEGAIVELKKLDHLMKKAGFVRGGQWDYERVTYDYKINTATKGETYYLRVQGYALEGDVDKHDATMQLLTPLLGKHYYPHGVEYGDGEDFPDTLVDKSNKVLDRVKDMIDEFQNEHLLDRAKKLIDQYQFDGAKEMLEKYQKNN
;
A
#
# COMPACT_ATOMS: atom_id res chain seq x y z
N MET A 1 2.73 10.77 -13.97
CA MET A 1 2.33 11.74 -12.92
C MET A 1 2.58 11.14 -11.53
N ARG A 2 3.24 11.87 -10.64
CA ARG A 2 3.39 11.49 -9.22
C ARG A 2 2.14 11.90 -8.44
N ILE A 3 1.65 11.05 -7.55
CA ILE A 3 0.51 11.37 -6.67
C ILE A 3 1.05 11.50 -5.25
N GLU A 4 1.10 12.73 -4.75
CA GLU A 4 1.63 13.06 -3.42
C GLU A 4 0.49 13.29 -2.41
N GLY A 5 0.80 13.25 -1.11
CA GLY A 5 -0.13 13.61 -0.04
C GLY A 5 -1.18 12.53 0.24
N LYS A 6 -0.89 11.27 -0.11
CA LYS A 6 -1.76 10.12 0.17
C LYS A 6 -1.38 9.36 1.43
N GLY A 7 -0.25 9.71 2.04
CA GLY A 7 0.26 9.04 3.23
C GLY A 7 0.66 7.58 2.98
N ILE A 8 0.70 7.16 1.71
CA ILE A 8 1.23 5.87 1.30
C ILE A 8 2.75 5.99 1.21
N GLU A 9 3.24 7.11 0.71
CA GLU A 9 4.65 7.46 0.69
C GLU A 9 5.24 7.39 2.11
N GLY A 10 6.29 6.58 2.27
CA GLY A 10 6.94 6.37 3.56
C GLY A 10 6.25 5.35 4.49
N ALA A 11 5.08 4.80 4.13
CA ALA A 11 4.45 3.76 4.93
C ALA A 11 5.35 2.52 5.01
N ILE A 12 5.52 2.00 6.23
CA ILE A 12 6.34 0.82 6.52
C ILE A 12 5.43 -0.37 6.84
N VAL A 13 5.56 -1.46 6.07
CA VAL A 13 4.71 -2.66 6.19
C VAL A 13 5.51 -3.91 5.88
N GLU A 14 5.30 -4.99 6.63
CA GLU A 14 5.84 -6.32 6.33
C GLU A 14 5.37 -6.80 4.94
N LEU A 15 6.29 -7.30 4.13
CA LEU A 15 6.06 -7.66 2.73
C LEU A 15 4.89 -8.62 2.54
N LYS A 16 4.84 -9.68 3.36
CA LYS A 16 3.75 -10.67 3.29
C LYS A 16 2.38 -10.04 3.50
N LYS A 17 2.28 -9.07 4.41
CA LYS A 17 1.02 -8.37 4.64
C LYS A 17 0.75 -7.38 3.51
N LEU A 18 1.76 -6.63 3.09
CA LEU A 18 1.66 -5.69 1.97
C LEU A 18 1.11 -6.38 0.72
N ASP A 19 1.65 -7.54 0.34
CA ASP A 19 1.15 -8.35 -0.78
C ASP A 19 -0.33 -8.67 -0.66
N HIS A 20 -0.77 -9.10 0.52
CA HIS A 20 -2.16 -9.41 0.78
C HIS A 20 -3.07 -8.18 0.66
N LEU A 21 -2.65 -7.04 1.24
CA LEU A 21 -3.40 -5.79 1.18
C LEU A 21 -3.50 -5.27 -0.26
N MET A 22 -2.40 -5.23 -1.00
CA MET A 22 -2.35 -4.77 -2.38
C MET A 22 -3.21 -5.65 -3.28
N LYS A 23 -3.13 -6.98 -3.13
CA LYS A 23 -4.00 -7.92 -3.86
C LYS A 23 -5.48 -7.70 -3.56
N LYS A 24 -5.85 -7.51 -2.28
CA LYS A 24 -7.24 -7.21 -1.86
C LYS A 24 -7.73 -5.85 -2.38
N ALA A 25 -6.82 -4.90 -2.62
CA ALA A 25 -7.11 -3.63 -3.29
C ALA A 25 -7.16 -3.73 -4.83
N GLY A 26 -6.87 -4.90 -5.40
CA GLY A 26 -6.95 -5.16 -6.85
C GLY A 26 -5.64 -4.89 -7.62
N PHE A 27 -4.54 -4.66 -6.91
CA PHE A 27 -3.23 -4.57 -7.55
C PHE A 27 -2.67 -5.95 -7.87
N VAL A 28 -1.84 -6.00 -8.91
CA VAL A 28 -1.06 -7.16 -9.31
C VAL A 28 0.41 -6.87 -9.06
N ARG A 29 1.13 -7.82 -8.42
CA ARG A 29 2.58 -7.70 -8.24
C ARG A 29 3.27 -7.89 -9.60
N GLY A 30 4.08 -6.91 -9.99
CA GLY A 30 4.88 -6.93 -11.20
C GLY A 30 5.90 -8.07 -11.15
N GLY A 31 6.13 -8.70 -12.30
CA GLY A 31 7.00 -9.88 -12.42
C GLY A 31 8.49 -9.59 -12.61
N GLN A 32 8.97 -8.39 -12.26
CA GLN A 32 10.40 -8.09 -12.28
C GLN A 32 11.04 -8.68 -11.03
N TRP A 33 12.04 -9.54 -11.22
CA TRP A 33 12.91 -10.06 -10.16
C TRP A 33 13.79 -8.92 -9.66
N ASP A 34 13.32 -8.22 -8.63
CA ASP A 34 14.09 -7.19 -7.93
C ASP A 34 14.19 -7.64 -6.47
N TYR A 35 15.42 -7.94 -6.03
CA TYR A 35 15.70 -8.43 -4.68
C TYR A 35 15.51 -7.34 -3.61
N GLU A 36 15.45 -6.08 -4.02
CA GLU A 36 15.33 -4.94 -3.11
C GLU A 36 13.97 -4.26 -3.23
N ARG A 37 13.22 -4.50 -4.31
CA ARG A 37 12.01 -3.73 -4.61
C ARG A 37 10.82 -4.59 -4.94
N VAL A 38 9.66 -4.00 -4.69
CA VAL A 38 8.38 -4.52 -5.15
C VAL A 38 7.67 -3.46 -5.96
N THR A 39 6.96 -3.92 -6.98
CA THR A 39 6.13 -3.09 -7.82
C THR A 39 4.74 -3.72 -7.88
N TYR A 40 3.72 -2.90 -7.63
CA TYR A 40 2.33 -3.29 -7.70
C TYR A 40 1.62 -2.38 -8.69
N ASP A 41 0.97 -2.97 -9.68
CA ASP A 41 0.24 -2.24 -10.71
C ASP A 41 -1.26 -2.53 -10.62
N TYR A 42 -2.05 -1.46 -10.58
CA TYR A 42 -3.50 -1.48 -10.76
C TYR A 42 -3.83 -0.96 -12.15
N LYS A 43 -4.41 -1.83 -12.99
CA LYS A 43 -4.86 -1.44 -14.32
C LYS A 43 -6.16 -0.65 -14.21
N ILE A 44 -6.17 0.59 -14.68
CA ILE A 44 -7.37 1.42 -14.69
C ILE A 44 -8.11 1.22 -16.00
N ASN A 45 -9.35 0.75 -15.92
CA ASN A 45 -10.22 0.63 -17.07
C ASN A 45 -10.71 2.02 -17.52
N THR A 46 -10.44 2.35 -18.78
CA THR A 46 -10.94 3.54 -19.47
C THR A 46 -11.94 3.15 -20.55
N ALA A 47 -12.89 4.05 -20.83
CA ALA A 47 -13.81 3.91 -21.96
C ALA A 47 -13.12 4.24 -23.30
N THR A 48 -11.98 4.93 -23.26
CA THR A 48 -11.21 5.28 -24.46
C THR A 48 -10.54 4.04 -25.02
N LYS A 49 -10.97 3.63 -26.21
CA LYS A 49 -10.42 2.47 -26.91
C LYS A 49 -8.94 2.70 -27.24
N GLY A 50 -8.10 1.73 -26.89
CA GLY A 50 -6.66 1.76 -27.21
C GLY A 50 -5.78 2.42 -26.16
N GLU A 51 -6.36 3.02 -25.12
CA GLU A 51 -5.59 3.58 -24.01
C GLU A 51 -5.58 2.62 -22.82
N THR A 52 -4.44 2.50 -22.15
CA THR A 52 -4.33 1.73 -20.92
C THR A 52 -3.53 2.55 -19.92
N TYR A 53 -4.04 2.64 -18.69
CA TYR A 53 -3.42 3.39 -17.62
C TYR A 53 -3.13 2.46 -16.45
N TYR A 54 -2.00 2.70 -15.78
CA TYR A 54 -1.58 1.95 -14.61
C TYR A 54 -1.32 2.89 -13.46
N LEU A 55 -1.98 2.61 -12.34
CA LEU A 55 -1.59 3.16 -11.05
C LEU A 55 -0.56 2.21 -10.44
N ARG A 56 0.64 2.70 -10.21
CA ARG A 56 1.78 1.97 -9.70
C ARG A 56 2.08 2.40 -8.27
N VAL A 57 2.25 1.42 -7.40
CA VAL A 57 2.80 1.58 -6.04
C VAL A 57 4.06 0.74 -5.97
N GLN A 58 5.13 1.35 -5.49
CA GLN A 58 6.43 0.69 -5.34
C GLN A 58 6.88 0.77 -3.89
N GLY A 59 7.75 -0.15 -3.51
CA GLY A 59 8.44 -0.09 -2.24
C GLY A 59 9.82 -0.72 -2.33
N TYR A 60 10.67 -0.39 -1.37
CA TYR A 60 12.01 -0.98 -1.23
C TYR A 60 12.16 -1.60 0.15
N ALA A 61 12.97 -2.65 0.26
CA ALA A 61 13.25 -3.34 1.51
C ALA A 61 14.14 -2.46 2.39
N LEU A 62 13.71 -2.22 3.63
CA LEU A 62 14.53 -1.62 4.68
C LEU A 62 15.42 -2.69 5.34
N GLU A 63 14.87 -3.89 5.48
CA GLU A 63 15.51 -5.07 6.08
C GLU A 63 14.79 -6.34 5.61
N GLY A 64 15.41 -7.50 5.86
CA GLY A 64 14.90 -8.81 5.46
C GLY A 64 15.15 -9.15 3.99
N ASP A 65 14.46 -10.17 3.48
CA ASP A 65 14.67 -10.73 2.14
C ASP A 65 13.34 -10.76 1.35
N VAL A 66 13.33 -10.09 0.20
CA VAL A 66 12.14 -9.99 -0.66
C VAL A 66 11.75 -11.35 -1.25
N ASP A 67 12.73 -12.20 -1.56
CA ASP A 67 12.47 -13.54 -2.13
C ASP A 67 11.84 -14.46 -1.08
N LYS A 68 12.31 -14.36 0.17
CA LYS A 68 11.76 -15.14 1.29
C LYS A 68 10.44 -14.60 1.83
N HIS A 69 9.97 -13.46 1.32
CA HIS A 69 8.73 -12.79 1.76
C HIS A 69 8.75 -12.39 3.24
N ASP A 70 9.95 -12.16 3.81
CA ASP A 70 10.14 -11.74 5.21
C ASP A 70 10.72 -10.32 5.34
N ALA A 71 10.76 -9.57 4.24
CA ALA A 71 11.21 -8.19 4.22
C ALA A 71 10.23 -7.19 4.88
N THR A 72 10.78 -6.15 5.47
CA THR A 72 10.05 -4.94 5.86
C THR A 72 10.18 -3.90 4.75
N MET A 73 9.07 -3.46 4.18
CA MET A 73 9.07 -2.58 3.01
C MET A 73 8.71 -1.15 3.38
N GLN A 74 9.41 -0.18 2.79
CA GLN A 74 8.99 1.22 2.78
C GLN A 74 8.43 1.60 1.41
N LEU A 75 7.21 2.12 1.38
CA LEU A 75 6.54 2.52 0.15
C LEU A 75 7.04 3.87 -0.38
N LEU A 76 7.07 3.99 -1.70
CA LEU A 76 7.40 5.19 -2.45
C LEU A 76 6.14 5.95 -2.85
N THR A 77 6.33 7.18 -3.34
CA THR A 77 5.25 7.98 -3.93
C THR A 77 4.59 7.22 -5.09
N PRO A 78 3.27 7.01 -5.07
CA PRO A 78 2.56 6.37 -6.17
C PRO A 78 2.69 7.11 -7.50
N LEU A 79 2.68 6.35 -8.59
CA LEU A 79 2.80 6.86 -9.95
C LEU A 79 1.58 6.49 -10.78
N LEU A 80 0.99 7.46 -11.48
CA LEU A 80 0.03 7.22 -12.54
C LEU A 80 0.75 7.30 -13.89
N GLY A 81 0.68 6.21 -14.66
CA GLY A 81 1.33 6.09 -15.97
C GLY A 81 0.37 5.68 -17.07
N LYS A 82 0.74 6.04 -18.30
CA LYS A 82 0.03 5.68 -19.53
C LYS A 82 0.85 4.66 -20.31
N HIS A 83 0.22 3.57 -20.71
CA HIS A 83 0.86 2.54 -21.51
C HIS A 83 0.74 2.87 -23.00
N TYR A 84 1.89 3.10 -23.61
CA TYR A 84 2.08 3.24 -25.04
C TYR A 84 2.55 1.92 -25.61
N TYR A 85 1.68 1.15 -26.22
CA TYR A 85 2.12 -0.02 -26.96
C TYR A 85 2.78 0.40 -28.28
N PRO A 86 3.96 -0.14 -28.67
CA PRO A 86 4.76 -1.19 -28.00
C PRO A 86 5.85 -0.66 -27.04
N HIS A 87 5.92 0.65 -26.82
CA HIS A 87 7.02 1.36 -26.15
C HIS A 87 7.05 1.26 -24.61
N GLY A 88 5.99 0.79 -23.95
CA GLY A 88 5.94 0.60 -22.50
C GLY A 88 5.11 1.65 -21.78
N VAL A 89 5.29 1.80 -20.46
CA VAL A 89 4.51 2.73 -19.63
C VAL A 89 5.33 3.98 -19.33
N GLU A 90 4.81 5.14 -19.71
CA GLU A 90 5.40 6.44 -19.43
C GLU A 90 4.77 7.07 -18.19
N TYR A 91 5.61 7.64 -17.33
CA TYR A 91 5.24 8.14 -16.01
C TYR A 91 5.58 9.63 -15.81
N GLY A 92 5.48 10.51 -16.81
CA GLY A 92 6.04 11.86 -16.63
C GLY A 92 5.77 12.89 -17.70
N ASP A 93 6.50 14.01 -17.56
CA ASP A 93 6.28 15.34 -18.14
C ASP A 93 5.85 15.35 -19.62
N GLY A 94 4.70 15.96 -19.87
CA GLY A 94 4.07 16.07 -21.19
C GLY A 94 2.77 15.28 -21.37
N GLU A 95 2.37 14.49 -20.36
CA GLU A 95 1.15 13.69 -20.37
C GLU A 95 0.00 14.34 -19.60
N ASP A 96 -1.10 14.61 -20.30
CA ASP A 96 -2.36 15.04 -19.68
C ASP A 96 -3.16 13.82 -19.23
N PHE A 97 -3.35 13.69 -17.91
CA PHE A 97 -4.23 12.67 -17.33
C PHE A 97 -5.62 13.27 -17.09
N PRO A 98 -6.70 12.67 -17.62
CA PRO A 98 -8.06 13.13 -17.34
C PRO A 98 -8.37 13.15 -15.84
N ASP A 99 -9.08 14.18 -15.35
CA ASP A 99 -9.45 14.29 -13.93
C ASP A 99 -10.14 13.04 -13.39
N THR A 100 -11.01 12.43 -14.20
CA THR A 100 -11.70 11.18 -13.84
C THR A 100 -10.76 10.01 -13.57
N LEU A 101 -9.58 9.98 -14.21
CA LEU A 101 -8.52 9.00 -13.97
C LEU A 101 -7.79 9.31 -12.67
N VAL A 102 -7.46 10.57 -12.44
CA VAL A 102 -6.83 11.04 -11.20
C VAL A 102 -7.71 10.75 -9.99
N ASP A 103 -9.02 11.03 -10.07
CA ASP A 103 -10.00 10.74 -9.02
C ASP A 103 -10.13 9.25 -8.71
N LYS A 104 -10.12 8.40 -9.74
CA LYS A 104 -10.12 6.94 -9.57
C LYS A 104 -8.85 6.49 -8.87
N SER A 105 -7.70 7.00 -9.29
CA SER A 105 -6.41 6.69 -8.66
C SER A 105 -6.41 7.10 -7.19
N ASN A 106 -6.88 8.32 -6.89
CA ASN A 106 -6.99 8.83 -5.53
C ASN A 106 -7.85 7.91 -4.65
N LYS A 107 -9.03 7.50 -5.11
CA LYS A 107 -9.92 6.58 -4.36
C LYS A 107 -9.28 5.21 -4.11
N VAL A 108 -8.55 4.67 -5.08
CA VAL A 108 -7.85 3.39 -4.93
C VAL A 108 -6.73 3.53 -3.90
N LEU A 109 -5.98 4.63 -3.92
CA LEU A 109 -4.93 4.92 -2.95
C LEU A 109 -5.51 5.14 -1.53
N ASP A 110 -6.59 5.91 -1.40
CA ASP A 110 -7.25 6.13 -0.10
C ASP A 110 -7.66 4.79 0.53
N ARG A 111 -8.24 3.88 -0.26
CA ARG A 111 -8.55 2.52 0.20
C ARG A 111 -7.32 1.72 0.62
N VAL A 112 -6.21 1.81 -0.12
CA VAL A 112 -4.95 1.15 0.27
C VAL A 112 -4.45 1.70 1.59
N LYS A 113 -4.49 3.02 1.76
CA LYS A 113 -4.09 3.70 3.00
C LYS A 113 -4.92 3.25 4.18
N ASP A 114 -6.25 3.25 4.06
CA ASP A 114 -7.16 2.79 5.12
C ASP A 114 -6.85 1.35 5.54
N MET A 115 -6.60 0.47 4.56
CA MET A 115 -6.27 -0.93 4.82
C MET A 115 -4.90 -1.13 5.50
N ILE A 116 -3.93 -0.25 5.22
CA ILE A 116 -2.63 -0.24 5.91
C ILE A 116 -2.81 0.26 7.34
N ASP A 117 -3.57 1.34 7.54
CA ASP A 117 -3.81 1.94 8.85
C ASP A 117 -4.57 0.99 9.78
N GLU A 118 -5.62 0.35 9.26
CA GLU A 118 -6.37 -0.69 9.98
C GLU A 118 -5.42 -1.78 10.48
N PHE A 119 -4.56 -2.30 9.61
CA PHE A 119 -3.58 -3.31 9.98
C PHE A 119 -2.58 -2.82 11.04
N GLN A 120 -2.03 -1.62 10.88
CA GLN A 120 -1.06 -1.07 11.82
C GLN A 120 -1.70 -0.85 13.20
N ASN A 121 -2.92 -0.34 13.25
CA ASN A 121 -3.67 -0.15 14.49
C ASN A 121 -3.97 -1.48 15.19
N GLU A 122 -4.44 -2.49 14.46
CA GLU A 122 -4.65 -3.84 14.98
C GLU A 122 -3.36 -4.44 15.56
N HIS A 123 -2.24 -4.28 14.84
CA HIS A 123 -0.95 -4.81 15.25
C HIS A 123 -0.40 -4.11 16.51
N LEU A 124 -0.56 -2.78 16.61
CA LEU A 124 -0.21 -2.02 17.82
C LEU A 124 -1.03 -2.47 19.03
N LEU A 125 -2.34 -2.70 18.85
CA LEU A 125 -3.22 -3.20 19.91
C LEU A 125 -2.82 -4.62 20.36
N ASP A 126 -2.50 -5.51 19.44
CA ASP A 126 -2.02 -6.87 19.77
C ASP A 126 -0.70 -6.82 20.57
N ARG A 127 0.25 -5.98 20.14
CA ARG A 127 1.51 -5.79 20.85
C ARG A 127 1.31 -5.21 22.25
N ALA A 128 0.42 -4.22 22.38
CA ALA A 128 0.09 -3.64 23.69
C ALA A 128 -0.53 -4.68 24.63
N LYS A 129 -1.47 -5.52 24.14
CA LYS A 129 -2.07 -6.62 24.91
C LYS A 129 -1.01 -7.60 25.42
N LYS A 130 -0.12 -8.05 24.53
CA LYS A 130 0.98 -8.96 24.88
C LYS A 130 1.87 -8.39 25.98
N LEU A 131 2.22 -7.10 25.92
CA LEU A 131 3.03 -6.45 26.95
C LEU A 131 2.27 -6.31 28.28
N ILE A 132 1.01 -5.90 28.24
CA ILE A 132 0.16 -5.81 29.45
C ILE A 132 0.10 -7.15 30.18
N ASP A 133 -0.11 -8.24 29.44
CA ASP A 133 -0.16 -9.59 30.01
C ASP A 133 1.23 -10.04 30.51
N GLN A 134 2.30 -9.81 29.73
CA GLN A 134 3.68 -10.19 30.08
C GLN A 134 4.15 -9.53 31.38
N TYR A 135 3.81 -8.26 31.59
CA TYR A 135 4.24 -7.48 32.76
C TYR A 135 3.15 -7.36 33.84
N GLN A 136 2.01 -8.06 33.66
CA GLN A 136 0.91 -8.13 34.63
C GLN A 136 0.37 -6.74 35.04
N PHE A 137 0.16 -5.85 34.06
CA PHE A 137 -0.39 -4.51 34.31
C PHE A 137 -1.92 -4.54 34.42
N ASP A 138 -2.45 -5.05 35.54
CA ASP A 138 -3.89 -5.27 35.75
C ASP A 138 -4.74 -4.01 35.52
N GLY A 139 -4.27 -2.84 35.96
CA GLY A 139 -4.99 -1.57 35.74
C GLY A 139 -5.08 -1.17 34.26
N ALA A 140 -4.03 -1.42 33.47
CA ALA A 140 -4.05 -1.16 32.02
C ALA A 140 -4.96 -2.15 31.29
N LYS A 141 -5.00 -3.41 31.75
CA LYS A 141 -5.91 -4.44 31.23
C LYS A 141 -7.37 -4.04 31.40
N GLU A 142 -7.76 -3.61 32.61
CA GLU A 142 -9.12 -3.13 32.87
C GLU A 142 -9.50 -1.92 32.01
N MET A 143 -8.58 -0.96 31.83
CA MET A 143 -8.83 0.22 30.99
C MET A 143 -9.07 -0.17 29.53
N LEU A 144 -8.27 -1.09 28.99
CA LEU A 144 -8.40 -1.59 27.62
C LEU A 144 -9.74 -2.29 27.40
N GLU A 145 -10.15 -3.15 28.33
CA GLU A 145 -11.44 -3.86 28.27
C GLU A 145 -12.64 -2.89 28.34
N LYS A 146 -12.55 -1.85 29.17
CA LYS A 146 -13.60 -0.81 29.25
C LYS A 146 -13.70 -0.01 27.94
N TYR A 147 -12.56 0.33 27.33
CA TYR A 147 -12.54 1.04 26.06
C TYR A 147 -13.17 0.20 24.93
N GLN A 148 -12.85 -1.09 24.85
CA GLN A 148 -13.39 -2.02 23.83
C GLN A 148 -14.88 -2.35 23.99
N LYS A 149 -15.45 -2.19 25.19
CA LYS A 149 -16.90 -2.37 25.40
C LYS A 149 -17.73 -1.14 25.01
N ASN A 150 -17.10 0.02 24.89
CA ASN A 150 -17.76 1.31 24.67
C ASN A 150 -17.59 1.87 23.25
N ASN A 151 -16.85 1.17 22.37
CA ASN A 151 -16.64 1.48 20.96
C ASN A 151 -16.86 0.22 20.12
#